data_AF-N1V8V5-F1
#
_entry.id   AF-N1V8V5-F1
#
_cell.length_a   1.000
_cell.length_b   1.000
_cell.length_c   1.000
_cell.angle_alpha   90.00
_cell.angle_beta   90.00
_cell.angle_gamma   90.00
#
_symmetry.space_group_name_H-M   'P 1'
#
loop_
_entity.id
_entity.type
_entity.pdbx_description
1 polymer ?
#
loop_
_entity_poly.entity_id
_entity_poly.type
_entity_poly.pdbx_seq_one_letter_code
_entity_poly.pdbx_strand_id
1 'polypeptide(L)'
;MPFGFGLAVVAGMLAFGHISGGHFNPAITLGSALAGRTSWKSVPAYVIAQLVGTSLAAVVLWVILLSHPAASQLSQVFTLVANKYAAGEELGFGLAGVFLAETIATAILVAVYLGATSSRDRLRSAPYAVGLAFAVLTAVLIPISNAGMNPARSTAGVYFADPATLGELWLFWVAPLLGAVIAGLLYRSAEMVPASKSGGDASDGSAEAHVQQKTAAATAEDAAPAPAAEGPGGRTVPTEAQGDHGADEARDFFNGKPSRNPDEEQ
;
A
#
# COMPACT_ATOMS: atom_id res chain seq x y z
N MET A 1 9.70 13.71 -11.63
CA MET A 1 8.71 12.65 -11.94
C MET A 1 8.44 11.60 -10.84
N PRO A 2 9.36 11.25 -9.90
CA PRO A 2 9.12 10.18 -8.92
C PRO A 2 7.92 10.40 -7.97
N PHE A 3 7.65 11.64 -7.57
CA PHE A 3 6.51 11.98 -6.71
C PHE A 3 5.15 11.65 -7.34
N GLY A 4 5.00 11.79 -8.67
CA GLY A 4 3.74 11.49 -9.36
C GLY A 4 3.36 10.01 -9.23
N PHE A 5 4.35 9.11 -9.34
CA PHE A 5 4.16 7.68 -9.14
C PHE A 5 3.68 7.35 -7.72
N GLY A 6 4.34 7.90 -6.70
CA GLY A 6 3.95 7.67 -5.31
C GLY A 6 2.58 8.25 -4.98
N LEU A 7 2.28 9.48 -5.43
CA LEU A 7 0.98 10.11 -5.21
C LEU A 7 -0.17 9.36 -5.88
N ALA A 8 0.06 8.77 -7.07
CA ALA A 8 -0.93 7.90 -7.71
C ALA A 8 -1.23 6.66 -6.85
N VAL A 9 -0.22 6.06 -6.21
CA VAL A 9 -0.41 4.95 -5.26
C VAL A 9 -1.18 5.42 -4.02
N VAL A 10 -0.83 6.58 -3.43
CA VAL A 10 -1.58 7.16 -2.31
C VAL A 10 -3.05 7.31 -2.68
N ALA A 11 -3.34 7.95 -3.82
CA ALA A 11 -4.69 8.19 -4.30
C ALA A 11 -5.46 6.88 -4.53
N GLY A 12 -4.85 5.91 -5.20
CA GLY A 12 -5.45 4.59 -5.44
C GLY A 12 -5.76 3.84 -4.16
N MET A 13 -4.84 3.84 -3.17
CA MET A 13 -5.06 3.19 -1.88
C MET A 13 -6.10 3.90 -1.03
N LEU A 14 -6.17 5.24 -1.06
CA LEU A 14 -7.26 5.98 -0.41
C LEU A 14 -8.61 5.66 -1.04
N ALA A 15 -8.68 5.58 -2.37
CA ALA A 15 -9.91 5.32 -3.11
C ALA A 15 -10.40 3.87 -2.96
N PHE A 16 -9.53 2.87 -3.13
CA PHE A 16 -9.92 1.47 -3.28
C PHE A 16 -9.22 0.50 -2.32
N GLY A 17 -8.33 1.01 -1.46
CA GLY A 17 -7.58 0.18 -0.51
C GLY A 17 -8.48 -0.48 0.53
N HIS A 18 -9.58 0.16 0.92
CA HIS A 18 -10.57 -0.49 1.78
C HIS A 18 -11.20 -1.70 1.07
N ILE A 19 -11.51 -1.62 -0.22
CA ILE A 19 -12.16 -2.70 -0.97
C ILE A 19 -11.24 -3.90 -1.20
N SER A 20 -10.03 -3.65 -1.71
CA SER A 20 -9.13 -4.69 -2.26
C SER A 20 -7.79 -4.83 -1.51
N GLY A 21 -7.59 -4.11 -0.41
CA GLY A 21 -6.27 -3.97 0.21
C GLY A 21 -5.31 -3.06 -0.58
N GLY A 22 -5.65 -2.68 -1.82
CA GLY A 22 -4.90 -1.69 -2.59
C GLY A 22 -3.55 -2.21 -3.10
N HIS A 23 -3.52 -3.44 -3.64
CA HIS A 23 -2.28 -4.06 -4.10
C HIS A 23 -1.66 -3.35 -5.30
N PHE A 24 -2.47 -3.11 -6.35
CA PHE A 24 -2.09 -2.45 -7.61
C PHE A 24 -0.79 -2.95 -8.28
N ASN A 25 -0.31 -4.15 -7.90
CA ASN A 25 0.99 -4.67 -8.26
C ASN A 25 1.02 -6.20 -8.05
N PRO A 26 1.38 -6.99 -9.09
CA PRO A 26 1.51 -8.44 -8.96
C PRO A 26 2.51 -8.89 -7.89
N ALA A 27 3.61 -8.15 -7.71
CA ALA A 27 4.61 -8.45 -6.68
C ALA A 27 4.05 -8.23 -5.26
N ILE A 28 3.31 -7.15 -5.02
CA ILE A 28 2.63 -6.92 -3.73
C ILE A 28 1.59 -8.02 -3.48
N THR A 29 0.85 -8.41 -4.51
CA THR A 29 -0.15 -9.49 -4.41
C THR A 29 0.50 -10.82 -4.02
N LEU A 30 1.60 -11.19 -4.68
CA LEU A 30 2.35 -12.41 -4.36
C LEU A 30 2.93 -12.36 -2.95
N GLY A 31 3.58 -11.24 -2.58
CA GLY A 31 4.16 -11.06 -1.25
C GLY A 31 3.12 -11.16 -0.14
N SER A 32 1.94 -10.56 -0.33
CA SER A 32 0.81 -10.66 0.58
C SER A 32 0.26 -12.07 0.72
N ALA A 33 0.14 -12.81 -0.39
CA ALA A 33 -0.28 -14.21 -0.37
C ALA A 33 0.74 -15.11 0.34
N LEU A 34 2.04 -14.90 0.11
CA LEU A 34 3.12 -15.61 0.79
C LEU A 34 3.19 -15.30 2.28
N ALA A 35 2.86 -14.06 2.68
CA ALA A 35 2.70 -13.66 4.07
C ALA A 35 1.41 -14.22 4.72
N GLY A 36 0.56 -14.93 3.97
CA GLY A 36 -0.70 -15.49 4.48
C GLY A 36 -1.84 -14.47 4.62
N ARG A 37 -1.70 -13.27 4.04
CA ARG A 37 -2.66 -12.17 4.15
C ARG A 37 -3.63 -12.07 2.99
N THR A 38 -3.40 -12.84 1.94
CA THR A 38 -4.26 -12.88 0.76
C THR A 38 -4.46 -14.33 0.35
N SER A 39 -5.71 -14.71 0.10
CA SER A 39 -6.06 -16.05 -0.38
C SER A 39 -5.37 -16.35 -1.70
N TRP A 40 -4.69 -17.49 -1.81
CA TRP A 40 -4.08 -17.93 -3.06
C TRP A 40 -5.08 -18.05 -4.22
N LYS A 41 -6.37 -18.29 -3.91
CA LYS A 41 -7.43 -18.38 -4.91
C LYS A 41 -7.73 -17.04 -5.59
N SER A 42 -7.50 -15.92 -4.90
CA SER A 42 -7.78 -14.59 -5.45
C SER A 42 -6.59 -14.00 -6.22
N VAL A 43 -5.38 -14.52 -6.03
CA VAL A 43 -4.15 -14.04 -6.70
C VAL A 43 -4.30 -13.92 -8.23
N PRO A 44 -4.83 -14.91 -8.97
CA PRO A 44 -5.01 -14.78 -10.41
C PRO A 44 -5.93 -13.62 -10.81
N ALA A 45 -7.03 -13.42 -10.06
CA ALA A 45 -7.97 -12.34 -10.31
C ALA A 45 -7.31 -10.97 -10.08
N TYR A 46 -6.51 -10.82 -9.01
CA TYR A 46 -5.72 -9.60 -8.78
C TYR A 46 -4.76 -9.31 -9.93
N VAL A 47 -3.98 -10.30 -10.36
CA VAL A 47 -2.97 -10.11 -11.43
C VAL A 47 -3.64 -9.74 -12.75
N ILE A 48 -4.73 -10.42 -13.12
CA ILE A 48 -5.49 -10.10 -14.33
C ILE A 48 -6.07 -8.69 -14.26
N ALA A 49 -6.74 -8.32 -13.15
CA ALA A 49 -7.31 -7.00 -12.99
C ALA A 49 -6.24 -5.89 -13.07
N GLN A 50 -5.07 -6.12 -12.48
CA GLN A 50 -3.94 -5.20 -12.55
C GLN A 50 -3.42 -5.05 -13.98
N LEU A 51 -3.23 -6.14 -14.72
CA LEU A 51 -2.79 -6.11 -16.11
C LEU A 51 -3.78 -5.41 -17.02
N VAL A 52 -5.08 -5.66 -16.85
CA VAL A 52 -6.13 -4.97 -17.61
C VAL A 52 -6.13 -3.48 -17.29
N GLY A 53 -6.11 -3.12 -16.00
CA GLY A 53 -6.11 -1.74 -15.56
C GLY A 53 -4.91 -0.94 -16.08
N THR A 54 -3.69 -1.50 -15.97
CA THR A 54 -2.48 -0.82 -16.46
C THR A 54 -2.48 -0.72 -17.99
N SER A 55 -2.95 -1.75 -18.70
CA SER A 55 -3.06 -1.71 -20.17
C SER A 55 -4.05 -0.65 -20.64
N LEU A 56 -5.22 -0.55 -20.00
CA LEU A 56 -6.20 0.51 -20.31
C LEU A 56 -5.64 1.89 -20.00
N ALA A 57 -4.92 2.07 -18.89
CA ALA A 57 -4.26 3.34 -18.57
C ALA A 57 -3.21 3.72 -19.63
N ALA A 58 -2.43 2.75 -20.13
CA ALA A 58 -1.47 2.98 -21.20
C ALA A 58 -2.16 3.36 -22.53
N VAL A 59 -3.29 2.72 -22.87
CA VAL A 59 -4.11 3.11 -24.04
C VAL A 59 -4.64 4.54 -23.90
N VAL A 60 -5.17 4.90 -22.72
CA VAL A 60 -5.66 6.27 -22.47
C VAL A 60 -4.52 7.29 -22.63
N LEU A 61 -3.33 6.99 -22.08
CA LEU A 61 -2.16 7.85 -22.26
C LEU A 61 -1.77 7.96 -23.74
N TRP A 62 -1.74 6.85 -24.47
CA TRP A 62 -1.43 6.84 -25.90
C TRP A 62 -2.42 7.72 -26.69
N VAL A 63 -3.72 7.60 -26.43
CA VAL A 63 -4.76 8.44 -27.06
C VAL A 63 -4.56 9.92 -26.75
N ILE A 64 -4.25 10.27 -25.50
CA ILE A 64 -3.95 11.66 -25.12
C ILE A 64 -2.74 12.19 -25.90
N LEU A 65 -1.69 11.38 -26.05
CA LEU A 65 -0.48 11.81 -26.72
C LEU A 65 -0.62 11.92 -28.25
N LEU A 66 -1.66 11.32 -28.86
CA LEU A 66 -1.97 11.52 -30.29
C LEU A 66 -2.28 12.99 -30.63
N SER A 67 -2.73 13.79 -29.66
CA SER A 67 -2.98 15.22 -29.88
C SER A 67 -1.71 16.08 -29.81
N HIS A 68 -0.55 15.49 -29.49
CA HIS A 68 0.71 16.21 -29.37
C HIS A 68 1.41 16.35 -30.74
N PRO A 69 2.05 17.48 -31.08
CA PRO A 69 2.75 17.65 -32.36
C PRO A 69 3.84 16.59 -32.63
N ALA A 70 4.38 15.96 -31.59
CA ALA A 70 5.35 14.86 -31.70
C ALA A 70 4.70 13.45 -31.71
N ALA A 71 3.41 13.33 -32.05
CA ALA A 71 2.71 12.03 -32.09
C ALA A 71 3.33 11.00 -33.06
N SER A 72 4.14 11.43 -34.03
CA SER A 72 4.91 10.51 -34.88
C SER A 72 6.05 9.79 -34.13
N GLN A 73 6.41 10.26 -32.93
CA GLN A 73 7.52 9.73 -32.12
C GLN A 73 7.02 8.96 -30.89
N LEU A 74 5.73 8.57 -30.82
CA LEU A 74 5.19 7.92 -29.63
C LEU A 74 5.92 6.64 -29.25
N SER A 75 6.32 5.82 -30.23
CA SER A 75 7.11 4.61 -29.96
C SER A 75 8.37 4.93 -29.16
N GLN A 76 9.09 5.98 -29.57
CA GLN A 76 10.32 6.44 -28.91
C GLN A 76 10.03 6.93 -27.49
N VAL A 77 8.93 7.67 -27.27
CA VAL A 77 8.52 8.12 -25.94
C VAL A 77 8.26 6.91 -25.02
N PHE A 78 7.53 5.90 -25.50
CA PHE A 78 7.27 4.67 -24.74
C PHE A 78 8.55 3.87 -24.49
N THR A 79 9.46 3.76 -25.47
CA THR A 79 10.79 3.14 -25.30
C THR A 79 11.63 3.86 -24.23
N LEU A 80 11.57 5.19 -24.17
CA LEU A 80 12.30 5.99 -23.17
C LEU A 80 11.79 5.78 -21.74
N VAL A 81 10.48 5.53 -21.58
CA VAL A 81 9.85 5.32 -20.25
C VAL A 81 9.65 3.85 -19.89
N ALA A 82 9.92 2.94 -20.82
CA ALA A 82 9.89 1.50 -20.59
C ALA A 82 11.02 1.08 -19.65
N ASN A 83 10.77 0.00 -18.91
CA ASN A 83 11.78 -0.62 -18.08
C ASN A 83 12.78 -1.36 -18.96
N LYS A 84 14.07 -1.13 -18.73
CA LYS A 84 15.14 -1.72 -19.53
C LYS A 84 16.43 -1.93 -18.72
N TYR A 85 17.27 -2.85 -19.18
CA TYR A 85 18.67 -2.96 -18.78
C TYR A 85 19.55 -2.61 -19.98
N ALA A 86 20.46 -1.66 -19.80
CA ALA A 86 21.21 -1.08 -20.89
C ALA A 86 22.51 -1.85 -21.12
N ALA A 87 22.39 -3.13 -21.54
CA ALA A 87 23.55 -3.98 -21.80
C ALA A 87 24.37 -3.45 -22.99
N GLY A 88 25.52 -2.82 -22.69
CA GLY A 88 26.44 -2.29 -23.70
C GLY A 88 26.37 -0.78 -23.93
N GLU A 89 25.53 -0.04 -23.19
CA GLU A 89 25.61 1.41 -23.15
C GLU A 89 26.67 1.85 -22.11
N GLU A 90 27.47 2.87 -22.43
CA GLU A 90 28.63 3.30 -21.62
C GLU A 90 28.25 3.75 -20.19
N LEU A 91 27.04 4.27 -20.02
CA LEU A 91 26.48 4.70 -18.74
C LEU A 91 25.32 3.80 -18.27
N GLY A 92 25.11 2.67 -18.95
CA GLY A 92 24.00 1.75 -18.71
C GLY A 92 24.30 0.70 -17.64
N PHE A 93 23.30 0.37 -16.82
CA PHE A 93 23.42 -0.74 -15.89
C PHE A 93 23.15 -2.06 -16.61
N GLY A 94 24.10 -3.00 -16.49
CA GLY A 94 23.95 -4.35 -17.02
C GLY A 94 22.91 -5.18 -16.27
N LEU A 95 22.53 -6.31 -16.87
CA LEU A 95 21.48 -7.22 -16.39
C LEU A 95 21.61 -7.57 -14.90
N ALA A 96 22.80 -7.93 -14.43
CA ALA A 96 22.99 -8.33 -13.03
C ALA A 96 22.75 -7.18 -12.04
N GLY A 97 23.17 -5.95 -12.39
CA GLY A 97 22.95 -4.77 -11.57
C GLY A 97 21.47 -4.39 -11.49
N VAL A 98 20.78 -4.43 -12.63
CA VAL A 98 19.33 -4.19 -12.70
C VAL A 98 18.56 -5.25 -11.94
N PHE A 99 18.88 -6.53 -12.13
CA PHE A 99 18.26 -7.64 -11.41
C PHE A 99 18.35 -7.46 -9.89
N LEU A 100 19.54 -7.13 -9.38
CA LEU A 100 19.76 -6.93 -7.96
C LEU A 100 18.98 -5.72 -7.43
N ALA A 101 19.04 -4.58 -8.14
CA ALA A 101 18.35 -3.37 -7.75
C ALA A 101 16.83 -3.55 -7.70
N GLU A 102 16.24 -4.15 -8.74
CA GLU A 102 14.80 -4.45 -8.83
C GLU A 102 14.35 -5.42 -7.73
N THR A 103 15.13 -6.45 -7.46
CA THR A 103 14.84 -7.44 -6.40
C THR A 103 14.81 -6.77 -5.03
N ILE A 104 15.86 -6.01 -4.67
CA ILE A 104 15.97 -5.34 -3.37
C ILE A 104 14.89 -4.27 -3.20
N ALA A 105 14.71 -3.41 -4.21
CA ALA A 105 13.70 -2.35 -4.15
C ALA A 105 12.30 -2.92 -3.99
N THR A 106 11.97 -3.99 -4.73
CA THR A 106 10.67 -4.64 -4.60
C THR A 106 10.50 -5.32 -3.24
N ALA A 107 11.55 -5.95 -2.70
CA ALA A 107 11.50 -6.51 -1.35
C ALA A 107 11.21 -5.43 -0.29
N ILE A 108 11.85 -4.25 -0.40
CA ILE A 108 11.59 -3.10 0.48
C ILE A 108 10.15 -2.63 0.31
N LEU A 109 9.67 -2.44 -0.92
CA LEU A 109 8.31 -2.00 -1.21
C LEU A 109 7.26 -2.95 -0.61
N VAL A 110 7.42 -4.26 -0.83
CA VAL A 110 6.52 -5.29 -0.29
C VAL A 110 6.60 -5.33 1.24
N ALA A 111 7.79 -5.19 1.84
CA ALA A 111 7.95 -5.11 3.28
C ALA A 111 7.26 -3.89 3.89
N VAL A 112 7.33 -2.72 3.23
CA VAL A 112 6.61 -1.51 3.66
C VAL A 112 5.09 -1.73 3.57
N TYR A 113 4.60 -2.32 2.48
CA TYR A 113 3.18 -2.67 2.33
C TYR A 113 2.71 -3.60 3.45
N LEU A 114 3.43 -4.69 3.72
CA LEU A 114 3.09 -5.63 4.79
C LEU A 114 3.21 -4.99 6.19
N GLY A 115 4.19 -4.12 6.42
CA GLY A 115 4.31 -3.41 7.68
C GLY A 115 3.12 -2.48 7.93
N ALA A 116 2.81 -1.63 6.95
CA ALA A 116 1.82 -0.57 7.09
C ALA A 116 0.36 -1.07 7.00
N THR A 117 0.12 -2.24 6.40
CA THR A 117 -1.21 -2.89 6.38
C THR A 117 -1.42 -3.87 7.54
N SER A 118 -0.44 -4.00 8.45
CA SER A 118 -0.60 -4.84 9.64
C SER A 118 -1.72 -4.31 10.53
N SER A 119 -2.47 -5.21 11.18
CA SER A 119 -3.43 -4.85 12.24
C SER A 119 -2.78 -4.14 13.43
N ARG A 120 -1.45 -4.23 13.55
CA ARG A 120 -0.66 -3.51 14.56
C ARG A 120 -0.48 -2.03 14.23
N ASP A 121 -0.72 -1.61 12.97
CA ASP A 121 -0.68 -0.19 12.60
C ASP A 121 -1.98 0.52 13.00
N ARG A 122 -1.91 1.24 14.13
CA ARG A 122 -3.03 2.04 14.65
C ARG A 122 -3.26 3.33 13.86
N LEU A 123 -2.31 3.79 13.06
CA LEU A 123 -2.39 5.04 12.33
C LEU A 123 -3.08 4.90 10.97
N ARG A 124 -3.35 3.66 10.52
CA ARG A 124 -3.89 3.35 9.18
C ARG A 124 -3.07 4.04 8.08
N SER A 125 -1.76 4.01 8.24
CA SER A 125 -0.79 4.80 7.47
C SER A 125 -0.47 4.22 6.09
N ALA A 126 -1.01 3.03 5.77
CA ALA A 126 -0.69 2.28 4.56
C ALA A 126 -0.67 3.10 3.25
N PRO A 127 -1.67 3.94 2.92
CA PRO A 127 -1.64 4.72 1.68
C PRO A 127 -0.40 5.62 1.58
N TYR A 128 -0.06 6.31 2.67
CA TYR A 128 1.05 7.25 2.71
C TYR A 128 2.40 6.54 2.77
N ALA A 129 2.52 5.51 3.60
CA ALA A 129 3.76 4.74 3.74
C ALA A 129 4.17 4.07 2.42
N VAL A 130 3.22 3.38 1.78
CA VAL A 130 3.46 2.68 0.51
C VAL A 130 3.69 3.67 -0.62
N GLY A 131 2.91 4.74 -0.71
CA GLY A 131 3.09 5.77 -1.74
C GLY A 131 4.43 6.50 -1.62
N LEU A 132 4.85 6.87 -0.40
CA LEU A 132 6.15 7.51 -0.18
C LEU A 132 7.31 6.57 -0.49
N ALA A 133 7.23 5.30 -0.04
CA ALA A 133 8.23 4.30 -0.38
C ALA A 133 8.32 4.11 -1.90
N PHE A 134 7.19 4.04 -2.60
CA PHE A 134 7.17 3.92 -4.06
C PHE A 134 7.81 5.14 -4.74
N ALA A 135 7.55 6.37 -4.28
CA ALA A 135 8.18 7.58 -4.82
C ALA A 135 9.70 7.58 -4.62
N VAL A 136 10.18 7.24 -3.41
CA VAL A 136 11.62 7.22 -3.09
C VAL A 136 12.33 6.14 -3.90
N LEU A 137 11.80 4.92 -3.90
CA LEU A 137 12.39 3.82 -4.67
C LEU A 137 12.37 4.12 -6.18
N THR A 138 11.31 4.74 -6.69
CA THR A 138 11.26 5.20 -8.08
C THR A 138 12.35 6.23 -8.37
N ALA A 139 12.60 7.19 -7.47
CA ALA A 139 13.67 8.17 -7.65
C ALA A 139 15.06 7.53 -7.76
N VAL A 140 15.31 6.48 -6.97
CA VAL A 140 16.57 5.73 -7.00
C VAL A 140 16.68 4.86 -8.24
N LEU A 141 15.60 4.20 -8.67
CA LEU A 141 15.65 3.21 -9.75
C LEU A 141 15.50 3.78 -11.16
N ILE A 142 14.99 5.01 -11.33
CA ILE A 142 14.90 5.64 -12.66
C ILE A 142 16.22 5.59 -13.43
N PRO A 143 17.38 6.02 -12.89
CA PRO A 143 18.65 5.97 -13.62
C PRO A 143 19.20 4.55 -13.82
N ILE A 144 18.65 3.53 -13.12
CA ILE A 144 19.15 2.15 -13.18
C ILE A 144 18.37 1.34 -14.21
N SER A 145 17.05 1.39 -14.13
CA SER A 145 16.14 0.45 -14.82
C SER A 145 14.81 1.06 -15.23
N ASN A 146 14.66 2.38 -15.04
CA ASN A 146 13.39 3.08 -15.16
C ASN A 146 12.31 2.67 -14.13
N ALA A 147 12.73 2.10 -12.99
CA ALA A 147 11.88 1.70 -11.87
C ALA A 147 10.78 0.69 -12.25
N GLY A 148 11.17 -0.58 -12.37
CA GLY A 148 10.29 -1.71 -12.67
C GLY A 148 9.30 -1.92 -11.55
N MET A 149 9.73 -2.61 -10.49
CA MET A 149 9.06 -2.94 -9.20
C MET A 149 7.63 -3.51 -9.27
N ASN A 150 6.98 -3.44 -10.42
CA ASN A 150 5.58 -3.72 -10.66
C ASN A 150 5.46 -4.37 -12.06
N PRO A 151 5.35 -5.70 -12.12
CA PRO A 151 5.27 -6.41 -13.38
C PRO A 151 4.11 -5.95 -14.28
N ALA A 152 2.96 -5.56 -13.71
CA ALA A 152 1.83 -5.08 -14.49
C ALA A 152 2.07 -3.70 -15.13
N ARG A 153 2.81 -2.81 -14.44
CA ARG A 153 3.25 -1.52 -15.00
C ARG A 153 4.22 -1.74 -16.15
N SER A 154 5.26 -2.55 -15.92
CA SER A 154 6.29 -2.83 -16.93
C SER A 154 5.69 -3.46 -18.19
N THR A 155 4.71 -4.34 -18.02
CA THR A 155 3.99 -4.97 -19.14
C THR A 155 3.19 -3.96 -19.96
N ALA A 156 2.48 -3.04 -19.32
CA ALA A 156 1.64 -2.07 -20.04
C ALA A 156 2.46 -1.06 -20.87
N GLY A 157 3.62 -0.64 -20.37
CA GLY A 157 4.47 0.35 -21.05
C GLY A 157 5.13 -0.19 -22.32
N VAL A 158 5.44 -1.49 -22.35
CA VAL A 158 6.24 -2.07 -23.44
C VAL A 158 5.44 -2.39 -24.71
N TYR A 159 4.11 -2.48 -24.63
CA TYR A 159 3.25 -2.73 -25.80
C TYR A 159 3.32 -1.63 -26.86
N PHE A 160 3.66 -0.40 -26.45
CA PHE A 160 3.77 0.76 -27.33
C PHE A 160 5.22 1.19 -27.58
N ALA A 161 6.19 0.47 -26.99
CA ALA A 161 7.61 0.71 -27.17
C ALA A 161 8.12 -0.02 -28.42
N ASP A 162 9.39 0.21 -28.75
CA ASP A 162 10.05 -0.49 -29.84
C ASP A 162 10.09 -2.02 -29.56
N PRO A 163 9.92 -2.88 -30.59
CA PRO A 163 9.80 -4.33 -30.38
C PRO A 163 10.97 -4.98 -29.65
N ALA A 164 12.18 -4.40 -29.74
CA ALA A 164 13.36 -4.89 -29.04
C ALA A 164 13.20 -4.84 -27.51
N THR A 165 12.47 -3.85 -26.97
CA THR A 165 12.26 -3.67 -25.53
C THR A 165 11.41 -4.79 -24.92
N LEU A 166 10.56 -5.46 -25.72
CA LEU A 166 9.80 -6.63 -25.26
C LEU A 166 10.71 -7.76 -24.77
N GLY A 167 11.90 -7.91 -25.38
CA GLY A 167 12.87 -8.93 -25.00
C GLY A 167 13.41 -8.80 -23.58
N GLU A 168 13.23 -7.64 -22.95
CA GLU A 168 13.73 -7.35 -21.60
C GLU A 168 12.64 -7.48 -20.52
N LEU A 169 11.36 -7.54 -20.91
CA LEU A 169 10.21 -7.54 -20.00
C LEU A 169 10.29 -8.64 -18.93
N TRP A 170 10.80 -9.82 -19.30
CA TRP A 170 10.87 -10.97 -18.39
C TRP A 170 11.64 -10.64 -17.10
N LEU A 171 12.67 -9.78 -17.17
CA LEU A 171 13.46 -9.39 -16.00
C LEU A 171 12.59 -8.66 -14.98
N PHE A 172 11.68 -7.80 -15.47
CA PHE A 172 10.76 -7.02 -14.67
C PHE A 172 9.54 -7.81 -14.18
N TRP A 173 9.44 -9.09 -14.56
CA TRP A 173 8.64 -10.07 -13.85
C TRP A 173 9.46 -10.81 -12.81
N VAL A 174 10.61 -11.38 -13.20
CA VAL A 174 11.39 -12.26 -12.32
C VAL A 174 11.95 -11.52 -11.10
N ALA A 175 12.62 -10.39 -11.29
CA ALA A 175 13.28 -9.68 -10.19
C ALA A 175 12.27 -9.13 -9.16
N PRO A 176 11.19 -8.43 -9.55
CA PRO A 176 10.18 -7.99 -8.58
C PRO A 176 9.49 -9.14 -7.84
N LEU A 177 9.17 -10.24 -8.52
CA LEU A 177 8.56 -11.41 -7.88
C LEU A 177 9.52 -12.09 -6.89
N LEU A 178 10.82 -12.16 -7.20
CA LEU A 178 11.81 -12.66 -6.25
C LEU A 178 11.89 -11.77 -4.99
N GLY A 179 11.87 -10.45 -5.17
CA GLY A 179 11.82 -9.50 -4.05
C GLY A 179 10.57 -9.71 -3.18
N ALA A 180 9.42 -9.92 -3.80
CA ALA A 180 8.17 -10.24 -3.10
C ALA A 180 8.24 -11.57 -2.34
N VAL A 181 8.89 -12.60 -2.91
CA VAL A 181 9.10 -13.89 -2.23
C VAL A 181 9.93 -13.70 -0.97
N ILE A 182 11.04 -12.96 -1.06
CA ILE A 182 11.91 -12.68 0.08
C ILE A 182 11.13 -11.98 1.19
N ALA A 183 10.46 -10.87 0.88
CA ALA A 183 9.72 -10.09 1.88
C ALA A 183 8.54 -10.87 2.48
N GLY A 184 7.74 -11.55 1.64
CA GLY A 184 6.58 -12.31 2.08
C GLY A 184 6.93 -13.46 3.02
N LEU A 185 8.00 -14.22 2.72
CA LEU A 185 8.45 -15.31 3.58
C LEU A 185 9.06 -14.82 4.90
N LEU A 186 9.79 -13.70 4.89
CA LEU A 186 10.31 -13.07 6.11
C LEU A 186 9.19 -12.61 7.05
N TYR A 187 8.12 -12.02 6.50
CA TYR A 187 6.96 -11.65 7.31
C TYR A 187 6.22 -12.86 7.86
N ARG A 188 6.05 -13.91 7.04
CA ARG A 188 5.42 -15.16 7.49
C ARG A 188 6.19 -15.80 8.65
N SER A 189 7.53 -15.83 8.60
CA SER A 189 8.34 -16.40 9.68
C SER A 189 8.29 -15.58 10.96
N ALA A 190 8.29 -14.25 10.86
CA ALA A 190 8.19 -13.36 12.02
C ALA A 190 6.82 -13.45 12.72
N GLU A 191 5.73 -13.64 11.97
CA GLU A 191 4.40 -13.82 12.54
C GLU A 191 4.18 -15.20 13.19
N MET A 192 4.94 -16.22 12.77
CA MET A 192 4.92 -17.55 13.39
C MET A 192 5.64 -17.62 14.74
N VAL A 193 6.44 -16.61 15.13
CA VAL A 193 7.04 -16.53 16.46
C VAL A 193 6.05 -15.80 17.38
N PRO A 194 5.38 -16.49 18.32
CA PRO A 194 4.56 -15.81 19.31
C PRO A 194 5.48 -14.85 20.07
N ALA A 195 5.10 -13.57 20.15
CA ALA A 195 5.77 -12.67 21.06
C ALA A 195 5.73 -13.34 22.45
N SER A 196 6.91 -13.71 22.96
CA SER A 196 7.05 -14.18 24.33
C SER A 196 6.28 -13.19 25.19
N LYS A 197 5.20 -13.65 25.84
CA LYS A 197 4.57 -12.89 26.90
C LYS A 197 5.67 -12.73 27.94
N SER A 198 6.35 -11.60 27.92
CA SER A 198 7.23 -11.17 29.00
C SER A 198 6.38 -11.24 30.26
N GLY A 199 6.61 -12.28 31.06
CA GLY A 199 5.98 -12.48 32.34
C GLY A 199 6.24 -11.28 33.23
N GLY A 200 5.16 -10.75 33.77
CA GLY A 200 5.13 -9.66 34.73
C GLY A 200 3.75 -9.59 35.37
N ASP A 201 3.17 -10.75 35.64
CA ASP A 201 2.08 -10.86 36.62
C ASP A 201 2.78 -11.03 37.97
N ALA A 202 3.04 -9.90 38.61
CA ALA A 202 3.50 -9.84 39.99
C ALA A 202 2.68 -8.75 40.71
N SER A 203 1.77 -9.27 41.55
CA SER A 203 1.10 -8.61 42.67
C SER A 203 0.21 -7.42 42.38
N ASP A 204 -1.08 -7.75 42.23
CA ASP A 204 -2.15 -7.09 42.95
C ASP A 204 -1.82 -6.96 44.46
N GLY A 205 -2.18 -5.83 45.07
CA GLY A 205 -2.12 -5.59 46.51
C GLY A 205 -0.93 -4.78 47.01
N SER A 206 -1.09 -3.45 47.10
CA SER A 206 -0.68 -2.53 48.19
C SER A 206 -0.51 -1.10 47.68
N ALA A 207 -1.62 -0.39 47.44
CA ALA A 207 -1.62 1.06 47.23
C ALA A 207 -2.57 1.77 48.20
N GLU A 208 -2.49 1.40 49.48
CA GLU A 208 -3.01 2.19 50.60
C GLU A 208 -1.95 2.25 51.69
N ALA A 209 -0.99 3.18 51.55
CA ALA A 209 -0.26 3.81 52.66
C ALA A 209 0.85 4.71 52.09
N HIS A 210 0.50 5.94 51.68
CA HIS A 210 1.40 7.10 51.80
C HIS A 210 0.63 8.40 51.54
N VAL A 211 -0.17 8.82 52.52
CA VAL A 211 -0.50 10.23 52.73
C VAL A 211 -0.07 10.56 54.15
N GLN A 212 1.15 11.08 54.30
CA GLN A 212 1.54 12.07 55.32
C GLN A 212 3.02 12.38 55.23
N GLN A 213 3.40 13.26 54.30
CA GLN A 213 4.31 14.33 54.66
C GLN A 213 4.29 15.46 53.64
N LYS A 214 4.22 16.68 54.17
CA LYS A 214 4.59 17.94 53.52
C LYS A 214 3.50 18.62 52.67
N THR A 215 2.57 19.31 53.34
CA THR A 215 2.47 20.78 53.21
C THR A 215 1.68 21.36 54.38
N ALA A 216 2.38 21.95 55.34
CA ALA A 216 1.82 22.94 56.25
C ALA A 216 2.50 24.28 55.92
N ALA A 217 1.73 25.36 56.09
CA ALA A 217 2.07 26.78 55.93
C ALA A 217 1.74 27.43 54.58
N ALA A 218 0.51 27.96 54.44
CA ALA A 218 0.25 29.40 54.45
C ALA A 218 -1.25 29.70 54.21
N THR A 219 -1.83 30.42 55.18
CA THR A 219 -3.13 31.13 55.24
C THR A 219 -3.29 32.15 54.09
N ALA A 220 -4.44 32.71 53.70
CA ALA A 220 -5.72 33.00 54.35
C ALA A 220 -6.80 33.32 53.29
N GLU A 221 -8.07 33.17 53.69
CA GLU A 221 -9.27 34.01 53.42
C GLU A 221 -9.55 34.54 52.00
N ASP A 222 -10.71 34.20 51.42
CA ASP A 222 -11.93 35.03 51.49
C ASP A 222 -13.14 34.32 50.85
N ALA A 223 -14.34 34.73 51.26
CA ALA A 223 -15.63 34.09 51.18
C ALA A 223 -16.37 34.20 49.82
N ALA A 224 -17.41 33.36 49.70
CA ALA A 224 -18.40 33.19 48.62
C ALA A 224 -19.28 34.45 48.35
N PRO A 225 -20.35 34.46 47.49
CA PRO A 225 -20.95 33.36 46.69
C PRO A 225 -21.40 33.72 45.23
N ALA A 226 -21.95 32.71 44.52
CA ALA A 226 -22.60 32.80 43.21
C ALA A 226 -23.95 33.57 43.23
N PRO A 227 -24.57 33.89 42.06
CA PRO A 227 -25.62 32.99 41.54
C PRO A 227 -25.78 32.90 39.99
N ALA A 228 -26.80 32.13 39.60
CA ALA A 228 -27.10 31.45 38.34
C ALA A 228 -27.84 32.23 37.22
N ALA A 229 -27.88 31.67 36.00
CA ALA A 229 -28.99 31.67 35.01
C ALA A 229 -28.56 30.86 33.75
N GLU A 230 -29.17 29.70 33.46
CA GLU A 230 -30.26 29.42 32.49
C GLU A 230 -29.84 29.29 31.00
N GLY A 231 -30.26 28.18 30.36
CA GLY A 231 -30.10 27.86 28.93
C GLY A 231 -31.10 28.61 28.02
N PRO A 232 -31.43 28.18 26.77
CA PRO A 232 -31.49 26.79 26.28
C PRO A 232 -30.97 26.57 24.81
N GLY A 233 -31.02 25.33 24.30
CA GLY A 233 -31.05 25.10 22.84
C GLY A 233 -30.48 23.78 22.34
N GLY A 234 -31.15 22.67 22.64
CA GLY A 234 -30.87 21.37 22.04
C GLY A 234 -31.23 21.31 20.56
N ARG A 235 -30.39 20.65 19.76
CA ARG A 235 -30.73 20.14 18.43
C ARG A 235 -30.05 18.79 18.25
N THR A 236 -30.84 17.72 18.35
CA THR A 236 -30.44 16.35 18.04
C THR A 236 -30.62 16.12 16.54
N VAL A 237 -29.56 15.65 15.88
CA VAL A 237 -29.62 15.13 14.51
C VAL A 237 -29.78 13.62 14.60
N PRO A 238 -30.71 12.97 13.87
CA PRO A 238 -30.83 11.52 13.89
C PRO A 238 -29.69 10.89 13.09
N THR A 239 -29.05 9.88 13.68
CA THR A 239 -28.11 8.98 13.01
C THR A 239 -28.90 8.07 12.07
N GLU A 240 -28.86 8.35 10.76
CA GLU A 240 -29.22 7.35 9.76
C GLU A 240 -28.12 6.28 9.71
N ALA A 241 -28.53 5.03 9.94
CA ALA A 241 -27.71 3.87 9.66
C ALA A 241 -27.53 3.74 8.14
N GLN A 242 -26.41 4.23 7.62
CA GLN A 242 -25.98 3.89 6.27
C GLN A 242 -25.43 2.46 6.27
N GLY A 243 -26.24 1.54 5.75
CA GLY A 243 -25.80 0.19 5.42
C GLY A 243 -24.71 0.23 4.36
N ASP A 244 -23.51 -0.20 4.73
CA ASP A 244 -22.32 -0.37 3.89
C ASP A 244 -22.43 -1.63 3.01
N HIS A 245 -23.53 -1.76 2.27
CA HIS A 245 -23.81 -3.00 1.53
C HIS A 245 -22.90 -3.19 0.31
N GLY A 246 -22.34 -2.11 -0.25
CA GLY A 246 -21.51 -2.18 -1.47
C GLY A 246 -20.03 -2.49 -1.23
N ALA A 247 -19.43 -2.02 -0.12
CA ALA A 247 -18.01 -2.25 0.13
C ALA A 247 -17.74 -3.66 0.66
N ASP A 248 -18.71 -4.26 1.36
CA ASP A 248 -18.61 -5.62 1.91
C ASP A 248 -18.69 -6.70 0.83
N GLU A 249 -19.51 -6.53 -0.22
CA GLU A 249 -19.66 -7.53 -1.29
C GLU A 249 -18.35 -7.78 -2.05
N ALA A 250 -17.64 -6.72 -2.44
CA ALA A 250 -16.37 -6.86 -3.16
C ALA A 250 -15.27 -7.46 -2.26
N ARG A 251 -15.24 -7.09 -0.97
CA ARG A 251 -14.34 -7.71 0.02
C ARG A 251 -14.64 -9.18 0.20
N ASP A 252 -15.91 -9.54 0.32
CA ASP A 252 -16.35 -10.91 0.55
C ASP A 252 -16.10 -11.79 -0.68
N PHE A 253 -16.23 -11.24 -1.90
CA PHE A 253 -15.78 -11.89 -3.13
C PHE A 253 -14.30 -12.28 -3.08
N PHE A 254 -13.41 -11.34 -2.72
CA PHE A 254 -11.98 -11.62 -2.63
C PHE A 254 -11.59 -12.56 -1.47
N ASN A 255 -12.40 -12.58 -0.41
CA ASN A 255 -12.23 -13.46 0.74
C ASN A 255 -12.87 -14.85 0.54
N GLY A 256 -13.61 -15.06 -0.54
CA GLY A 256 -14.30 -16.32 -0.83
C GLY A 256 -15.44 -16.63 0.13
N LYS A 257 -16.07 -15.61 0.73
CA LYS A 257 -17.31 -15.80 1.49
C LYS A 257 -18.50 -15.87 0.53
N PRO A 258 -19.54 -16.67 0.82
CA PRO A 258 -20.77 -16.66 0.04
C PRO A 258 -21.43 -15.28 0.10
N SER A 259 -21.93 -14.78 -1.04
CA SER A 259 -22.78 -13.58 -1.06
C SER A 259 -24.00 -13.85 -0.18
N ARG A 260 -24.25 -13.00 0.83
CA ARG A 260 -25.50 -13.07 1.59
C ARG A 260 -26.65 -12.82 0.63
N ASN A 261 -27.55 -13.78 0.51
CA ASN A 261 -28.75 -13.62 -0.29
C ASN A 261 -29.69 -12.66 0.47
N PRO A 262 -30.10 -11.52 -0.11
CA PRO A 262 -30.94 -10.55 0.59
C PRO A 262 -32.36 -11.05 0.91
N ASP A 263 -32.74 -12.25 0.48
CA ASP A 263 -34.07 -12.84 0.66
C ASP A 263 -34.19 -13.79 1.88
N GLU A 264 -33.18 -13.91 2.75
CA GLU A 264 -33.24 -14.79 3.94
C GLU A 264 -33.66 -14.11 5.25
N GLU A 265 -34.02 -12.82 5.23
CA GLU A 265 -34.65 -12.13 6.38
C GLU A 265 -36.09 -11.69 6.04
N GLN A 266 -37.03 -12.64 6.02
CA GLN A 266 -38.46 -12.39 6.25
C GLN A 266 -39.09 -13.52 7.06
#